data_AF-A0A317N8B2-F1
#
_entry.id   AF-A0A317N8B2-F1
#
_cell.length_a   1.000
_cell.length_b   1.000
_cell.length_c   1.000
_cell.angle_alpha   90.00
_cell.angle_beta   90.00
_cell.angle_gamma   90.00
#
_symmetry.space_group_name_H-M   'P 1'
#
loop_
_entity.id
_entity.type
_entity.pdbx_description
1 polymer ?
#
loop_
_entity_poly.entity_id
_entity_poly.type
_entity_poly.pdbx_seq_one_letter_code
_entity_poly.pdbx_strand_id
1 'polypeptide(L)'
;MTVSFTRKRLYRVGSRPLELAVEDVKQLAEVVWYRGYRPTQAEMDRLRDVMSREEFQRALCVLELLSQYPVCRRDTARHLQQLTRHFHRQLLGGDGIPTQGRYSPSKRWGLNDATAPLRKALLPMQTRTYADATGHRHGLSA
;
A
#
# COMPACT_ATOMS: atom_id res chain seq x y z
N MET A 1 13.76 -6.64 20.01
CA MET A 1 13.60 -7.04 18.59
C MET A 1 12.79 -6.05 17.74
N THR A 2 12.49 -4.84 18.25
CA THR A 2 11.67 -3.80 17.59
C THR A 2 12.44 -2.96 16.55
N VAL A 3 13.76 -2.77 16.73
CA VAL A 3 14.62 -1.94 15.84
C VAL A 3 14.74 -2.49 14.40
N SER A 4 14.50 -3.80 14.20
CA SER A 4 14.49 -4.42 12.87
C SER A 4 13.23 -4.04 12.06
N PHE A 5 12.10 -3.79 12.73
CA PHE A 5 10.82 -3.52 12.07
C PHE A 5 10.66 -2.06 11.67
N THR A 6 11.22 -1.11 12.41
CA THR A 6 11.21 0.33 12.06
C THR A 6 11.97 0.65 10.78
N ARG A 7 12.89 -0.24 10.37
CA ARG A 7 13.61 -0.16 9.08
C ARG A 7 12.84 -0.78 7.92
N LYS A 8 11.75 -1.52 8.17
CA LYS A 8 10.95 -2.12 7.08
C LYS A 8 10.22 -1.02 6.30
N ARG A 9 10.15 -1.20 4.98
CA ARG A 9 9.51 -0.25 4.04
C ARG A 9 8.07 0.08 4.45
N LEU A 10 7.31 -0.92 4.92
CA LEU A 10 5.94 -0.75 5.43
C LEU A 10 5.85 0.21 6.62
N TYR A 11 6.79 0.13 7.57
CA TYR A 11 6.79 1.02 8.72
C TYR A 11 7.02 2.47 8.27
N ARG A 12 8.01 2.69 7.40
CA ARG A 12 8.35 4.04 6.90
C ARG A 12 7.19 4.71 6.19
N VAL A 13 6.48 3.95 5.35
CA VAL A 13 5.31 4.43 4.62
C VAL A 13 4.19 4.92 5.55
N GLY A 14 3.95 4.24 6.67
CA GLY A 14 2.91 4.67 7.62
C GLY A 14 3.38 5.73 8.63
N SER A 15 4.68 5.81 8.92
CA SER A 15 5.25 6.70 9.94
C SER A 15 5.23 8.19 9.62
N ARG A 16 4.83 8.57 8.40
CA ARG A 16 4.81 9.96 7.92
C ARG A 16 3.50 10.25 7.19
N PRO A 17 3.07 11.53 7.14
CA PRO A 17 2.00 11.94 6.25
C PRO A 17 2.24 11.46 4.81
N LEU A 18 1.18 11.02 4.13
CA LEU A 18 1.28 10.37 2.82
C LEU A 18 1.91 11.28 1.75
N GLU A 19 1.76 12.60 1.88
CA GLU A 19 2.36 13.59 0.99
C GLU A 19 3.89 13.65 1.12
N LEU A 20 4.42 13.28 2.28
CA LEU A 20 5.86 13.28 2.58
C LEU A 20 6.50 11.89 2.40
N ALA A 21 5.69 10.83 2.36
CA ALA A 21 6.14 9.45 2.22
C ALA A 21 6.34 8.99 0.77
N VAL A 22 6.34 9.91 -0.22
CA VAL A 22 6.33 9.59 -1.66
C VAL A 22 7.43 8.60 -2.05
N GLU A 23 8.68 8.84 -1.65
CA GLU A 23 9.81 7.98 -2.00
C GLU A 23 9.74 6.61 -1.31
N ASP A 24 9.32 6.56 -0.04
CA ASP A 24 9.09 5.30 0.67
C ASP A 24 7.96 4.48 0.01
N VAL A 25 6.91 5.14 -0.48
CA VAL A 25 5.81 4.52 -1.21
C VAL A 25 6.26 4.00 -2.57
N LYS A 26 7.10 4.73 -3.31
CA LYS A 26 7.69 4.24 -4.56
C LYS A 26 8.54 2.99 -4.32
N GLN A 27 9.39 3.01 -3.30
CA GLN A 27 10.19 1.84 -2.93
C GLN A 27 9.32 0.64 -2.55
N LEU A 28 8.21 0.86 -1.84
CA LEU A 28 7.26 -0.21 -1.51
C LEU A 28 6.54 -0.73 -2.78
N ALA A 29 6.10 0.18 -3.66
CA ALA A 29 5.45 -0.17 -4.92
C ALA A 29 6.35 -1.06 -5.79
N GLU A 30 7.64 -0.74 -5.88
CA GLU A 30 8.60 -1.52 -6.65
C GLU A 30 8.69 -2.98 -6.16
N VAL A 31 8.80 -3.19 -4.84
CA VAL A 31 8.88 -4.56 -4.31
C VAL A 31 7.57 -5.33 -4.46
N VAL A 32 6.43 -4.66 -4.30
CA VAL A 32 5.11 -5.28 -4.40
C VAL A 32 4.78 -5.67 -5.85
N TRP A 33 5.00 -4.76 -6.80
CA TRP A 33 4.62 -4.96 -8.19
C TRP A 33 5.61 -5.86 -8.95
N TYR A 34 6.90 -5.69 -8.69
CA TYR A 34 7.93 -6.32 -9.54
C TYR A 34 8.72 -7.42 -8.85
N ARG A 35 8.97 -7.31 -7.53
CA ARG A 35 9.78 -8.29 -6.79
C ARG A 35 8.96 -9.35 -6.04
N GLY A 36 7.64 -9.35 -6.21
CA GLY A 36 6.74 -10.36 -5.63
C GLY A 36 6.54 -10.26 -4.13
N TYR A 37 6.91 -9.13 -3.50
CA TYR A 37 6.69 -8.94 -2.06
C TYR A 37 5.20 -8.91 -1.73
N ARG A 38 4.80 -9.73 -0.76
CA ARG A 38 3.44 -9.79 -0.21
C ARG A 38 3.49 -9.70 1.32
N PRO A 39 3.06 -8.57 1.91
CA PRO A 39 2.90 -8.46 3.35
C PRO A 39 2.02 -9.57 3.90
N THR A 40 2.47 -10.25 4.94
CA THR A 40 1.66 -11.29 5.60
C THR A 40 0.84 -10.69 6.73
N GLN A 41 -0.23 -11.38 7.15
CA GLN A 41 -1.02 -10.96 8.32
C GLN A 41 -0.14 -10.82 9.57
N ALA A 42 0.75 -11.78 9.82
CA ALA A 42 1.69 -11.73 10.95
C ALA A 42 2.65 -10.53 10.89
N GLU A 43 3.07 -10.11 9.69
CA GLU A 43 3.86 -8.88 9.54
C GLU A 43 3.05 -7.63 9.87
N MET A 44 1.78 -7.58 9.45
CA MET A 44 0.88 -6.46 9.74
C MET A 44 0.50 -6.40 11.22
N ASP A 45 0.26 -7.54 11.88
CA ASP A 45 0.00 -7.59 13.32
C ASP A 45 1.19 -7.02 14.11
N ARG A 46 2.42 -7.42 13.76
CA ARG A 46 3.63 -6.87 14.37
C ARG A 46 3.80 -5.37 14.12
N LEU A 47 3.39 -4.88 12.95
CA LEU A 47 3.41 -3.44 12.65
C LEU A 47 2.39 -2.69 13.49
N ARG A 48 1.19 -3.25 13.65
CA ARG A 48 0.13 -2.68 14.49
C ARG A 48 0.60 -2.51 15.93
N ASP A 49 1.37 -3.46 16.46
CA ASP A 49 1.86 -3.42 17.84
C ASP A 49 2.88 -2.30 18.11
N VAL A 50 3.53 -1.77 17.06
CA VAL A 50 4.61 -0.77 17.18
C VAL A 50 4.28 0.58 16.55
N MET A 51 3.12 0.72 15.92
CA MET A 51 2.66 1.94 15.25
C MET A 51 1.43 2.47 15.98
N SER A 52 1.27 3.80 15.99
CA SER A 52 -0.03 4.37 16.35
C SER A 52 -1.11 3.90 15.36
N ARG A 53 -2.38 3.98 15.79
CA ARG A 53 -3.53 3.61 14.95
C ARG A 53 -3.50 4.34 13.61
N GLU A 54 -3.22 5.64 13.62
CA GLU A 54 -3.20 6.47 12.42
C GLU A 54 -2.05 6.09 11.47
N GLU A 55 -0.84 5.87 11.99
CA GLU A 55 0.29 5.41 11.18
C GLU A 55 0.01 4.04 10.55
N PHE A 56 -0.60 3.12 11.30
CA PHE A 56 -0.98 1.82 10.78
C PHE A 56 -2.07 1.91 9.70
N GLN A 57 -3.07 2.79 9.88
CA GLN A 57 -4.08 3.09 8.87
C GLN A 57 -3.45 3.68 7.60
N ARG A 58 -2.42 4.53 7.70
CA ARG A 58 -1.66 5.02 6.53
C ARG A 58 -0.99 3.90 5.77
N ALA A 59 -0.32 2.97 6.46
CA ALA A 59 0.31 1.81 5.83
C ALA A 59 -0.73 0.94 5.08
N LEU A 60 -1.89 0.68 5.71
CA LEU A 60 -2.99 -0.05 5.10
C LEU A 60 -3.60 0.68 3.89
N CYS A 61 -3.75 2.01 3.98
CA CYS A 61 -4.21 2.87 2.89
C CYS A 61 -3.29 2.77 1.67
N VAL A 62 -1.97 2.75 1.87
CA VAL A 62 -1.02 2.58 0.77
C VAL A 62 -1.10 1.18 0.18
N LEU A 63 -1.16 0.11 0.99
CA LEU A 63 -1.31 -1.25 0.46
C LEU A 63 -2.57 -1.44 -0.37
N GLU A 64 -3.67 -0.85 0.10
CA GLU A 64 -4.93 -0.78 -0.62
C GLU A 64 -4.75 -0.04 -1.95
N LEU A 65 -4.12 1.13 -1.94
CA LEU A 65 -3.85 1.91 -3.15
C LEU A 65 -3.01 1.11 -4.15
N LEU A 66 -1.92 0.47 -3.72
CA LEU A 66 -1.04 -0.33 -4.57
C LEU A 66 -1.75 -1.53 -5.22
N SER A 67 -2.76 -2.08 -4.54
CA SER A 67 -3.57 -3.21 -5.06
C SER A 67 -4.56 -2.83 -6.17
N GLN A 68 -4.83 -1.54 -6.38
CA GLN A 68 -5.77 -1.05 -7.38
C GLN A 68 -5.14 -0.84 -8.76
N TYR A 69 -3.81 -0.80 -8.84
CA TYR A 69 -3.13 -0.53 -10.10
C TYR A 69 -3.01 -1.79 -10.97
N PRO A 70 -3.22 -1.68 -12.30
CA PRO A 70 -3.13 -2.82 -13.23
C PRO A 70 -1.76 -3.52 -13.24
N VAL A 71 -0.69 -2.79 -12.92
CA VAL A 71 0.67 -3.33 -12.84
C VAL A 71 0.84 -4.32 -11.68
N CYS A 72 -0.04 -4.26 -10.67
CA CYS A 72 -0.02 -5.20 -9.56
C CYS A 72 -0.54 -6.56 -10.03
N ARG A 73 0.28 -7.61 -9.88
CA ARG A 73 -0.11 -8.98 -10.25
C ARG A 73 -1.42 -9.37 -9.57
N ARG A 74 -2.33 -10.00 -10.31
CA ARG A 74 -3.72 -10.27 -9.88
C ARG A 74 -3.82 -10.98 -8.53
N ASP A 75 -2.95 -11.94 -8.28
CA ASP A 75 -2.87 -12.69 -7.03
C ASP A 75 -2.29 -11.85 -5.88
N THR A 76 -1.27 -11.02 -6.13
CA THR A 76 -0.81 -10.00 -5.17
C THR A 76 -1.91 -9.02 -4.83
N ALA A 77 -2.59 -8.46 -5.83
CA ALA A 77 -3.68 -7.51 -5.64
C ALA A 77 -4.81 -8.11 -4.79
N ARG A 78 -5.23 -9.34 -5.10
CA ARG A 78 -6.25 -10.06 -4.31
C ARG A 78 -5.81 -10.25 -2.86
N HIS A 79 -4.58 -10.69 -2.64
CA HIS A 79 -4.03 -10.88 -1.30
C HIS A 79 -4.03 -9.57 -0.50
N LEU A 80 -3.55 -8.48 -1.10
CA LEU A 80 -3.56 -7.15 -0.46
C LEU A 80 -4.97 -6.68 -0.13
N GLN A 81 -5.94 -6.87 -1.04
CA GLN A 81 -7.33 -6.50 -0.81
C GLN A 81 -7.98 -7.31 0.31
N GLN A 82 -7.67 -8.61 0.42
CA GLN A 82 -8.15 -9.45 1.51
C GLN A 82 -7.56 -9.00 2.85
N LEU A 83 -6.26 -8.72 2.86
CA LEU A 83 -5.52 -8.25 4.04
C LEU A 83 -6.05 -6.89 4.52
N THR A 84 -6.24 -5.93 3.61
CA THR A 84 -6.76 -4.61 3.95
C THR A 84 -8.21 -4.68 4.42
N ARG A 85 -9.06 -5.52 3.81
CA ARG A 85 -10.43 -5.76 4.31
C ARG A 85 -10.45 -6.39 5.71
N HIS A 86 -9.53 -7.30 6.00
CA HIS A 86 -9.43 -7.91 7.33
C HIS A 86 -9.17 -6.84 8.41
N PHE A 87 -8.14 -6.02 8.22
CA PHE A 87 -7.82 -4.96 9.19
C PHE A 87 -8.84 -3.83 9.20
N HIS A 88 -9.48 -3.54 8.07
CA HIS A 88 -10.56 -2.55 8.03
C HIS A 88 -11.72 -2.96 8.94
N ARG A 89 -12.14 -4.23 8.88
CA ARG A 89 -13.18 -4.78 9.78
C ARG A 89 -12.76 -4.71 11.25
N GLN A 90 -11.51 -5.04 11.56
CA GLN A 90 -10.99 -4.97 12.94
C GLN A 90 -10.91 -3.55 13.50
N LEU A 91 -10.50 -2.57 12.68
CA LEU A 91 -10.22 -1.21 13.14
C LEU A 91 -11.42 -0.27 13.05
N LEU A 92 -12.32 -0.49 12.09
CA LEU A 92 -13.41 0.43 11.76
C LEU A 92 -14.79 -0.24 11.80
N GLY A 93 -14.87 -1.54 12.14
CA GLY A 93 -16.13 -2.22 12.43
C GLY A 93 -17.03 -2.56 11.24
N GLY A 94 -16.59 -2.31 9.99
CA GLY A 94 -17.38 -2.62 8.79
C GLY A 94 -16.53 -2.80 7.53
N ASP A 95 -17.13 -3.15 6.39
CA ASP A 95 -16.43 -3.30 5.11
C ASP A 95 -16.29 -1.99 4.31
N GLY A 96 -16.93 -0.91 4.79
CA GLY A 96 -16.65 0.49 4.41
C GLY A 96 -16.43 0.76 2.93
N ILE A 97 -17.15 0.07 2.03
CA ILE A 97 -17.20 0.50 0.63
C ILE A 97 -18.14 1.71 0.64
N PRO A 98 -17.65 2.93 0.30
CA PRO A 98 -18.54 4.08 0.24
C PRO A 98 -19.65 3.78 -0.77
N THR A 99 -20.90 3.84 -0.33
CA THR A 99 -22.09 3.54 -1.14
C THR A 99 -22.35 4.60 -2.22
N GLN A 100 -21.76 5.80 -2.08
CA GLN A 100 -21.89 6.89 -3.05
C GLN A 100 -20.60 7.74 -3.13
N GLY A 101 -20.22 8.17 -4.34
CA GLY A 101 -19.09 9.06 -4.61
C GLY A 101 -17.84 8.38 -5.18
N ARG A 102 -16.84 9.17 -5.59
CA ARG A 102 -15.55 8.65 -6.08
C ARG A 102 -14.79 7.98 -4.94
N TYR A 103 -14.40 6.73 -5.16
CA TYR A 103 -13.63 5.95 -4.20
C TYR A 103 -12.30 6.65 -3.82
N SER A 104 -12.08 6.81 -2.52
CA SER A 104 -10.88 7.40 -1.95
C SER A 104 -10.35 6.49 -0.83
N PRO A 105 -9.14 5.91 -0.99
CA PRO A 105 -8.50 5.11 0.04
C PRO A 105 -8.32 5.86 1.36
N SER A 106 -7.83 7.12 1.33
CA SER A 106 -7.63 7.86 2.58
C SER A 106 -8.93 8.10 3.35
N LYS A 107 -10.00 8.48 2.66
CA LYS A 107 -11.33 8.62 3.27
C LYS A 107 -11.84 7.30 3.87
N ARG A 108 -11.67 6.19 3.15
CA ARG A 108 -12.06 4.86 3.64
C ARG A 108 -11.33 4.51 4.95
N TRP A 109 -10.06 4.87 5.06
CA TRP A 109 -9.26 4.65 6.26
C TRP A 109 -9.43 5.72 7.35
N GLY A 110 -10.30 6.72 7.15
CA GLY A 110 -10.49 7.81 8.10
C GLY A 110 -9.29 8.76 8.22
N LEU A 111 -8.48 8.86 7.16
CA LEU A 111 -7.28 9.70 7.11
C LEU A 111 -7.59 11.05 6.46
N ASN A 112 -6.99 12.11 7.01
CA ASN A 112 -7.03 13.46 6.43
C ASN A 112 -6.00 13.65 5.30
N ASP A 113 -5.09 12.68 5.14
CA ASP A 113 -4.06 12.67 4.11
C ASP A 113 -4.63 12.65 2.68
N ALA A 114 -4.00 13.42 1.79
CA ALA A 114 -4.28 13.44 0.36
C ALA A 114 -3.49 12.36 -0.37
N THR A 115 -4.19 11.44 -1.04
CA THR A 115 -3.54 10.42 -1.89
C THR A 115 -3.21 10.91 -3.29
N ALA A 116 -3.62 12.13 -3.68
CA ALA A 116 -3.46 12.63 -5.05
C ALA A 116 -1.97 12.80 -5.46
N PRO A 117 -1.08 13.35 -4.60
CA PRO A 117 0.35 13.42 -4.90
C PRO A 117 0.97 12.03 -5.09
N LEU A 118 0.62 11.07 -4.23
CA LEU A 118 1.05 9.68 -4.35
C LEU A 118 0.61 9.06 -5.68
N ARG A 119 -0.66 9.22 -6.04
CA ARG A 119 -1.19 8.70 -7.30
C ARG A 119 -0.43 9.24 -8.50
N LYS A 120 -0.14 10.54 -8.53
CA LYS A 120 0.64 11.19 -9.60
C LYS A 120 2.08 10.67 -9.64
N ALA A 121 2.72 10.55 -8.49
CA ALA A 121 4.10 10.08 -8.38
C ALA A 121 4.29 8.61 -8.80
N LEU A 122 3.23 7.79 -8.66
CA LEU A 122 3.25 6.38 -9.04
C LEU A 122 2.93 6.12 -10.52
N LEU A 123 2.44 7.12 -11.29
CA LEU A 123 2.08 6.93 -12.71
C LEU A 123 3.25 6.43 -13.56
N PRO A 124 4.47 7.02 -13.49
CA PRO A 124 5.58 6.60 -14.36
C PRO A 124 6.00 5.15 -14.11
N MET A 125 5.84 4.67 -12.88
CA MET A 125 6.25 3.33 -12.44
C MET A 125 5.32 2.21 -12.94
N GLN A 126 4.14 2.55 -13.48
CA GLN A 126 3.16 1.59 -13.99
C GLN A 126 3.42 1.18 -15.44
N THR A 127 4.45 1.73 -16.07
CA THR A 127 4.70 1.56 -17.50
C THR A 127 5.60 0.37 -17.78
N ARG A 128 5.43 -0.23 -18.96
CA ARG A 128 6.37 -1.24 -19.47
C ARG A 128 7.79 -0.69 -19.58
N THR A 129 7.95 0.55 -20.06
CA THR A 129 9.24 1.24 -20.15
C THR A 129 9.96 1.29 -18.80
N TYR A 130 9.25 1.57 -17.70
CA TYR A 130 9.82 1.54 -16.37
C TYR A 130 10.30 0.14 -15.98
N ALA A 131 9.47 -0.88 -16.19
CA ALA A 131 9.82 -2.26 -15.88
C ALA A 131 11.09 -2.70 -16.66
N ASP A 132 11.12 -2.45 -17.96
CA ASP A 132 12.25 -2.81 -18.82
C ASP A 132 13.53 -2.06 -18.41
N ALA A 133 13.45 -0.75 -18.12
CA ALA A 133 14.59 0.06 -17.69
C ALA A 133 15.15 -0.33 -16.30
N THR A 134 14.34 -0.99 -15.47
CA THR A 134 14.72 -1.41 -14.12
C THR A 134 15.03 -2.91 -14.01
N GLY A 135 15.05 -3.62 -15.15
CA GLY A 135 15.32 -5.06 -15.21
C GLY A 135 14.18 -5.93 -14.66
N HIS A 136 12.99 -5.35 -14.49
CA HIS A 136 11.80 -6.04 -14.00
C HIS A 136 10.96 -6.57 -15.16
N ARG A 137 10.34 -7.75 -15.01
CA ARG A 137 9.38 -8.25 -16.00
C ARG A 137 8.03 -7.55 -15.81
N HIS A 138 7.58 -6.79 -16.81
CA HIS A 138 6.22 -6.26 -16.83
C HIS A 138 5.21 -7.41 -16.95
N GLY A 139 4.13 -7.39 -16.17
CA GLY A 139 3.10 -8.45 -16.15
C GLY A 139 2.28 -8.61 -17.44
N LEU A 140 2.58 -7.81 -18.48
CA LEU A 140 1.99 -7.92 -19.83
C LEU A 140 2.95 -8.56 -20.85
N SER A 141 4.15 -8.97 -20.43
CA SER A 141 5.07 -9.74 -21.27
C SER A 141 4.83 -11.23 -21.04
N ALA A 142 3.76 -11.74 -21.62
CA ALA A 142 3.54 -13.16 -21.87
C ALA A 142 3.52 -13.37 -23.39
#